data_AF-A0A8J7P3D3-F1
#
_entry.id   AF-A0A8J7P3D3-F1
#
_cell.length_a   1.000
_cell.length_b   1.000
_cell.length_c   1.000
_cell.angle_alpha   90.00
_cell.angle_beta   90.00
_cell.angle_gamma   90.00
#
_symmetry.space_group_name_H-M   'P 1'
#
loop_
_entity.id
_entity.type
_entity.pdbx_description
1 polymer ?
#
loop_
_entity_poly.entity_id
_entity_poly.type
_entity_poly.pdbx_seq_one_letter_code
_entity_poly.pdbx_strand_id
1 'polypeptide(L)'
;VCLEFNTSIKAFQYDLKNVEAAKSESRKFYFDTHAVVRLLEEKGFSTEQAEVLVTALIKITNSNMDVIYKDMVTKVQQEIMLQKVMSHIAAVKKDMIILEKSEFSALLVENEKLKLELQQLKIQAADEMNKIRSDAILELNLEKSRVKEMYADHERKLLELRTETVEMHSEQDRAVTQTIMKIDTEVAGLKTMLESHKLDTIKYLAGSVFTCLTVALGFYRIWM
;
A
#
# COMPACT_ATOMS: atom_id res chain seq x y z
N VAL A 1 -16.21 2.85 8.07
CA VAL A 1 -16.67 2.06 9.23
C VAL A 1 -17.05 3.06 10.31
N CYS A 2 -18.33 3.44 10.35
CA CYS A 2 -18.86 4.33 11.38
C CYS A 2 -19.09 3.49 12.64
N LEU A 3 -18.28 3.68 13.66
CA LEU A 3 -18.54 3.15 14.99
C LEU A 3 -19.69 3.97 15.60
N GLU A 4 -20.89 3.42 15.52
CA GLU A 4 -22.01 3.88 16.33
C GLU A 4 -21.62 3.74 17.80
N PHE A 5 -21.38 4.87 18.48
CA PHE A 5 -21.41 4.93 19.93
C PHE A 5 -22.84 4.63 20.36
N ASN A 6 -23.14 3.35 20.56
CA ASN A 6 -24.35 2.90 21.21
C ASN A 6 -24.24 3.22 22.70
N THR A 7 -24.34 4.50 23.05
CA THR A 7 -24.69 4.92 24.40
C THR A 7 -26.14 4.52 24.60
N SER A 8 -26.33 3.25 24.99
CA SER A 8 -27.53 2.76 25.63
C SER A 8 -27.68 3.53 26.95
N ILE A 9 -28.13 4.79 26.85
CA ILE A 9 -28.75 5.53 27.94
C ILE A 9 -30.05 4.77 28.21
N LYS A 10 -29.95 3.64 28.91
CA LYS A 10 -31.07 3.13 29.69
C LYS A 10 -31.42 4.28 30.59
N ALA A 11 -32.51 4.97 30.25
CA ALA A 11 -33.10 5.95 31.14
C ALA A 11 -33.14 5.28 32.53
N PHE A 12 -32.40 5.84 33.48
CA PHE A 12 -32.48 5.45 34.88
C PHE A 12 -33.88 5.85 35.33
N GLN A 13 -34.85 5.03 34.95
CA GLN A 13 -36.21 5.09 35.40
C GLN A 13 -36.10 4.64 36.85
N TYR A 14 -35.87 5.61 37.74
CA TYR A 14 -35.80 5.37 39.17
C TYR A 14 -37.12 4.71 39.54
N ASP A 15 -37.06 3.40 39.75
CA ASP A 15 -38.21 2.62 40.19
C ASP A 15 -38.42 2.94 41.68
N LEU A 16 -38.93 4.15 41.92
CA LEU A 16 -39.37 4.68 43.19
C LEU A 16 -40.66 3.98 43.66
N LYS A 17 -41.26 3.14 42.82
CA LYS A 17 -42.55 2.49 43.09
C LYS A 17 -42.48 1.37 44.14
N ASN A 18 -41.30 0.86 44.46
CA ASN A 18 -41.14 -0.33 45.29
C ASN A 18 -40.68 -0.06 46.73
N VAL A 19 -40.71 1.19 47.20
CA VAL A 19 -40.67 1.39 48.65
C VAL A 19 -42.08 1.09 49.15
N GLU A 20 -42.35 -0.19 49.41
CA GLU A 20 -43.57 -0.63 50.08
C GLU A 20 -43.83 0.34 51.23
N ALA A 21 -45.02 0.93 51.22
CA ALA A 21 -45.48 1.81 52.27
C ALA A 21 -45.48 1.01 53.57
N ALA A 22 -44.36 1.06 54.30
CA ALA A 22 -44.27 0.52 55.64
C ALA A 22 -45.47 1.07 56.39
N LYS A 23 -46.37 0.17 56.82
CA LYS A 23 -47.58 0.52 57.56
C LYS A 23 -47.17 1.52 58.64
N SER A 24 -47.74 2.72 58.58
CA SER A 24 -47.56 3.80 59.54
C SER A 24 -47.42 3.22 60.95
N GLU A 25 -46.21 3.32 61.51
CA GLU A 25 -45.95 2.94 62.89
C GLU A 25 -46.82 3.82 63.78
N SER A 26 -47.92 3.25 64.26
CA SER A 26 -48.86 3.83 65.22
C SER A 26 -49.44 5.20 64.79
N ARG A 27 -50.72 5.22 64.39
CA ARG A 27 -51.51 6.45 64.46
C ARG A 27 -51.43 6.98 65.89
N LYS A 28 -50.61 8.01 66.11
CA LYS A 28 -50.59 8.71 67.40
C LYS A 28 -51.85 9.56 67.47
N PHE A 29 -52.81 9.11 68.29
CA PHE A 29 -53.98 9.89 68.60
C PHE A 29 -53.59 10.97 69.61
N TYR A 30 -53.53 12.22 69.16
CA TYR A 30 -53.27 13.40 70.00
C TYR A 30 -54.55 14.01 70.57
N PHE A 31 -55.69 13.37 70.34
CA PHE A 31 -57.01 13.91 70.66
C PHE A 31 -57.55 13.29 71.94
N ASP A 32 -57.60 14.07 73.04
CA ASP A 32 -58.26 13.65 74.27
C ASP A 32 -59.77 13.87 74.16
N THR A 33 -60.45 12.81 73.75
CA THR A 33 -61.91 12.75 73.62
C THR A 33 -62.63 13.20 74.90
N HIS A 34 -62.12 12.81 76.07
CA HIS A 34 -62.82 13.04 77.33
C HIS A 34 -62.67 14.49 77.81
N ALA A 35 -61.48 15.08 77.67
CA ALA A 35 -61.25 16.48 77.99
C ALA A 35 -62.13 17.41 77.15
N VAL A 36 -62.31 17.10 75.86
CA VAL A 36 -63.14 17.89 74.95
C VAL A 36 -64.63 17.74 75.27
N VAL A 37 -65.10 16.54 75.61
CA VAL A 37 -66.49 16.33 76.06
C VAL A 37 -66.78 17.17 77.32
N ARG A 38 -65.90 17.12 78.34
CA ARG A 38 -66.09 17.92 79.57
C ARG A 38 -66.10 19.42 79.31
N LEU A 39 -65.24 19.90 78.40
CA LEU A 39 -65.22 21.31 78.01
C LEU A 39 -66.54 21.73 77.34
N LEU A 40 -67.12 20.88 76.50
CA LEU A 40 -68.40 21.15 75.85
C LEU A 40 -69.55 21.15 76.87
N GLU A 41 -69.55 20.22 77.82
CA GLU A 41 -70.53 20.19 78.92
C GLU A 41 -70.45 21.46 79.79
N GLU A 42 -69.24 21.92 80.13
CA GLU A 42 -69.03 23.19 80.86
C GLU A 42 -69.55 24.42 80.10
N LYS A 43 -69.71 24.34 78.78
CA LYS A 43 -70.24 25.40 77.91
C LYS A 43 -71.74 25.27 77.64
N GLY A 44 -72.43 24.34 78.31
CA GLY A 44 -73.88 24.21 78.26
C GLY A 44 -74.41 23.22 77.22
N PHE A 45 -73.55 22.36 76.66
CA PHE A 45 -74.00 21.23 75.84
C PHE A 45 -74.42 20.05 76.72
N SER A 46 -75.46 19.32 76.30
CA SER A 46 -75.75 18.02 76.94
C SER A 46 -74.67 16.99 76.60
N THR A 47 -74.49 15.99 77.46
CA THR A 47 -73.51 14.90 77.26
C THR A 47 -73.67 14.23 75.89
N GLU A 48 -74.91 13.93 75.47
CA GLU A 48 -75.17 13.34 74.16
C GLU A 48 -74.74 14.26 73.00
N GLN A 49 -74.99 15.57 73.10
CA GLN A 49 -74.58 16.53 72.07
C GLN A 49 -73.05 16.68 72.01
N ALA A 50 -72.38 16.72 73.17
CA ALA A 50 -70.94 16.80 73.26
C ALA A 50 -70.26 15.56 72.66
N GLU A 51 -70.76 14.37 72.95
CA GLU A 51 -70.25 13.11 72.39
C GLU A 51 -70.41 13.01 70.87
N VAL A 52 -71.56 13.44 70.33
CA VAL A 52 -71.81 13.43 68.87
C VAL A 52 -70.86 14.38 68.14
N LEU A 53 -70.66 15.60 68.66
CA LEU A 53 -69.74 16.58 68.09
C LEU A 53 -68.29 16.08 68.11
N VAL A 54 -67.86 15.52 69.24
CA VAL A 54 -66.52 14.95 69.39
C VAL A 54 -66.32 13.76 68.45
N THR A 55 -67.32 12.90 68.29
CA THR A 55 -67.28 11.77 67.35
C THR A 55 -67.14 12.23 65.89
N ALA A 56 -67.85 13.30 65.51
CA ALA A 56 -67.72 13.89 64.18
C ALA A 56 -66.32 14.49 63.94
N LEU A 57 -65.78 15.20 64.94
CA LEU A 57 -64.42 15.73 64.93
C LEU A 57 -63.37 14.64 64.77
N ILE A 58 -63.48 13.52 65.49
CA ILE A 58 -62.58 12.37 65.37
C ILE A 58 -62.67 11.76 63.98
N LYS A 59 -63.88 11.60 63.41
CA LYS A 59 -64.04 11.08 62.04
C LYS A 59 -63.39 11.98 61.00
N ILE A 60 -63.60 13.30 61.07
CA ILE A 60 -63.00 14.26 60.14
C ILE A 60 -61.47 14.26 60.29
N THR A 61 -60.98 14.28 61.53
CA THR A 61 -59.53 14.26 61.82
C THR A 61 -58.89 12.98 61.30
N ASN A 62 -59.50 11.82 61.52
CA ASN A 62 -59.01 10.55 61.00
C ASN A 62 -59.01 10.52 59.47
N SER A 63 -60.08 11.01 58.83
CA SER A 63 -60.14 11.09 57.37
C SER A 63 -59.06 12.01 56.80
N ASN A 64 -58.81 13.17 57.42
CA ASN A 64 -57.74 14.07 57.00
C ASN A 64 -56.35 13.47 57.23
N MET A 65 -56.14 12.80 58.37
CA MET A 65 -54.87 12.14 58.68
C MET A 65 -54.57 10.99 57.70
N ASP A 66 -55.56 10.20 57.30
CA ASP A 66 -55.35 9.12 56.31
C ASP A 66 -54.94 9.68 54.94
N VAL A 67 -55.46 10.84 54.51
CA VAL A 67 -55.02 11.52 53.28
C VAL A 67 -53.59 12.05 53.43
N ILE A 68 -53.28 12.72 54.55
CA ILE A 68 -51.94 13.25 54.81
C ILE A 68 -50.89 12.14 54.87
N TYR A 69 -51.17 11.04 55.56
CA TYR A 69 -50.23 9.91 55.65
C TYR A 69 -50.04 9.16 54.33
N LYS A 70 -51.00 9.23 53.41
CA LYS A 70 -50.87 8.64 52.07
C LYS A 70 -49.90 9.40 51.19
N ASP A 71 -49.87 10.72 51.28
CA ASP A 71 -49.03 11.58 50.45
C ASP A 71 -47.69 11.95 51.12
N MET A 72 -47.56 11.73 52.44
CA MET A 72 -46.32 11.92 53.18
C MET A 72 -45.35 10.75 53.03
N VAL A 73 -44.05 11.07 53.06
CA VAL A 73 -42.97 10.09 53.11
C VAL A 73 -42.49 9.95 54.56
N THR A 74 -42.32 8.71 55.03
CA THR A 74 -41.77 8.49 56.38
C THR A 74 -40.25 8.70 56.38
N LYS A 75 -39.68 9.10 57.53
CA LYS A 75 -38.23 9.25 57.67
C LYS A 75 -37.46 7.98 57.29
N VAL A 76 -38.01 6.82 57.65
CA VAL A 76 -37.43 5.50 57.29
C VAL A 76 -37.40 5.30 55.78
N GLN A 77 -38.48 5.64 55.07
CA GLN A 77 -38.52 5.56 53.60
C GLN A 77 -37.51 6.51 52.94
N GLN A 78 -37.37 7.73 53.47
CA GLN A 78 -36.39 8.69 53.00
C GLN A 78 -34.95 8.18 53.20
N GLU A 79 -34.64 7.58 54.35
CA GLU A 79 -33.33 7.00 54.64
C GLU A 79 -33.01 5.81 53.73
N ILE A 80 -33.98 4.90 53.49
CA ILE A 80 -33.81 3.78 52.54
C ILE A 80 -33.51 4.30 51.14
N MET A 81 -34.28 5.31 50.68
CA MET A 81 -34.05 5.92 49.37
C MET A 81 -32.66 6.56 49.28
N LEU A 82 -32.25 7.28 50.33
CA LEU A 82 -30.92 7.90 50.39
C LEU A 82 -29.81 6.85 50.31
N GLN A 83 -29.92 5.76 51.07
CA GLN A 83 -28.95 4.65 51.03
C GLN A 83 -28.86 4.02 49.63
N LYS A 84 -29.99 3.85 48.94
CA LYS A 84 -30.03 3.35 47.57
C LYS A 84 -29.33 4.29 46.60
N VAL A 85 -29.57 5.60 46.70
CA VAL A 85 -28.87 6.60 45.85
C VAL A 85 -27.37 6.60 46.15
N MET A 86 -26.98 6.54 47.42
CA MET A 86 -25.56 6.48 47.81
C MET A 86 -24.86 5.23 47.30
N SER A 87 -25.52 4.06 47.32
CA SER A 87 -24.94 2.82 46.79
C SER A 87 -24.71 2.90 45.27
N HIS A 88 -25.66 3.49 44.53
CA HIS A 88 -25.50 3.73 43.09
C HIS A 88 -24.36 4.70 42.79
N ILE A 89 -24.23 5.79 43.54
CA ILE A 89 -23.10 6.73 43.41
C ILE A 89 -21.77 6.02 43.68
N ALA A 90 -21.71 5.17 44.70
CA ALA A 90 -20.51 4.39 45.00
C ALA A 90 -20.14 3.43 43.87
N ALA A 91 -21.13 2.77 43.24
CA ALA A 91 -20.91 1.91 42.09
C ALA A 91 -20.35 2.69 40.89
N VAL A 92 -21.00 3.80 40.51
CA VAL A 92 -20.52 4.66 39.40
C VAL A 92 -19.11 5.18 39.67
N LYS A 93 -18.80 5.57 40.91
CA LYS A 93 -17.46 6.03 41.29
C LYS A 93 -16.42 4.91 41.14
N LYS A 94 -16.75 3.68 41.52
CA LYS A 94 -15.87 2.52 41.33
C LYS A 94 -15.58 2.29 39.85
N ASP A 95 -16.62 2.32 39.01
CA ASP A 95 -16.48 2.11 37.57
C ASP A 95 -15.62 3.21 36.92
N MET A 96 -15.80 4.46 37.33
CA MET A 96 -14.96 5.60 36.90
C MET A 96 -13.48 5.39 37.25
N ILE A 97 -13.19 4.94 38.48
CA ILE A 97 -11.81 4.68 38.92
C ILE A 97 -11.19 3.52 38.12
N ILE A 98 -11.95 2.46 37.84
CA ILE A 98 -11.46 1.33 37.03
C ILE A 98 -11.13 1.81 35.62
N LEU A 99 -12.02 2.58 35.01
CA LEU A 99 -11.83 3.14 33.67
C LEU A 99 -10.57 4.01 33.60
N GLU A 100 -10.41 4.93 34.55
CA GLU A 100 -9.28 5.88 34.60
C GLU A 100 -7.94 5.19 34.91
N LYS A 101 -7.92 4.23 35.84
CA LYS A 101 -6.67 3.58 36.25
C LYS A 101 -6.26 2.38 35.41
N SER A 102 -7.22 1.59 34.94
CA SER A 102 -6.94 0.34 34.23
C SER A 102 -6.94 0.55 32.72
N GLU A 103 -8.08 1.00 32.18
CA GLU A 103 -8.27 1.03 30.73
C GLU A 103 -7.48 2.17 30.09
N PHE A 104 -7.52 3.37 30.68
CA PHE A 104 -6.78 4.51 30.14
C PHE A 104 -5.26 4.30 30.22
N SER A 105 -4.76 3.73 31.32
CA SER A 105 -3.33 3.41 31.44
C SER A 105 -2.90 2.30 30.48
N ALA A 106 -3.72 1.27 30.27
CA ALA A 106 -3.45 0.25 29.26
C ALA A 106 -3.40 0.84 27.84
N LEU A 107 -4.36 1.72 27.50
CA LEU A 107 -4.37 2.42 26.21
C LEU A 107 -3.15 3.32 26.01
N LEU A 108 -2.70 4.03 27.05
CA LEU A 108 -1.48 4.84 26.97
C LEU A 108 -0.24 3.97 26.66
N VAL A 109 -0.07 2.86 27.38
CA VAL A 109 1.04 1.94 27.15
C VAL A 109 0.99 1.33 25.75
N GLU A 110 -0.19 0.92 25.30
CA GLU A 110 -0.38 0.40 23.94
C GLU A 110 -0.08 1.45 22.87
N ASN A 111 -0.49 2.71 23.10
CA ASN A 111 -0.21 3.81 22.18
C ASN A 111 1.30 4.10 22.09
N GLU A 112 2.01 4.14 23.22
CA GLU A 112 3.46 4.31 23.26
C GLU A 112 4.19 3.15 22.56
N LYS A 113 3.73 1.91 22.77
CA LYS A 113 4.27 0.74 22.09
C LYS A 113 4.07 0.84 20.56
N LEU A 114 2.87 1.16 20.11
CA LEU A 114 2.58 1.33 18.67
C LEU A 114 3.42 2.45 18.05
N LYS A 115 3.66 3.54 18.78
CA LYS A 115 4.53 4.63 18.33
C LYS A 115 5.97 4.18 18.14
N LEU A 116 6.50 3.36 19.05
CA LEU A 116 7.84 2.79 18.94
C LEU A 116 7.96 1.81 17.77
N GLU A 117 6.99 0.91 17.62
CA GLU A 117 6.95 -0.04 16.50
C GLU A 117 6.89 0.68 15.14
N LEU A 118 6.09 1.75 15.05
CA LEU A 118 6.01 2.59 13.85
C LEU A 118 7.35 3.26 13.55
N GLN A 119 8.03 3.81 14.56
CA GLN A 119 9.37 4.39 14.39
C GLN A 119 10.38 3.36 13.90
N GLN A 120 10.35 2.14 14.47
CA GLN A 120 11.24 1.06 14.06
C GLN A 120 10.98 0.61 12.61
N LEU A 121 9.71 0.42 12.22
CA LEU A 121 9.33 0.09 10.85
C LEU A 121 9.76 1.17 9.86
N LYS A 122 9.65 2.45 10.25
CA LYS A 122 10.09 3.57 9.41
C LYS A 122 11.60 3.53 9.16
N ILE A 123 12.40 3.23 10.19
CA ILE A 123 13.86 3.10 10.05
C ILE A 123 14.20 1.90 9.15
N GLN A 124 13.61 0.73 9.43
CA GLN A 124 13.83 -0.47 8.62
C GLN A 124 13.47 -0.27 7.14
N ALA A 125 12.34 0.38 6.86
CA ALA A 125 11.92 0.68 5.50
C ALA A 125 12.90 1.64 4.78
N ALA A 126 13.44 2.63 5.50
CA ALA A 126 14.44 3.53 4.95
C ALA A 126 15.76 2.80 4.64
N ASP A 127 16.20 1.92 5.54
CA ASP A 127 17.41 1.11 5.36
C ASP A 127 17.29 0.14 4.19
N GLU A 128 16.19 -0.61 4.10
CA GLU A 128 15.93 -1.51 2.97
C GLU A 128 15.83 -0.74 1.64
N MET A 129 15.18 0.43 1.63
CA MET A 129 15.12 1.26 0.42
C MET A 129 16.51 1.77 0.00
N ASN A 130 17.36 2.14 0.95
CA ASN A 130 18.73 2.55 0.66
C ASN A 130 19.60 1.38 0.15
N LYS A 131 19.41 0.19 0.72
CA LYS A 131 20.07 -1.03 0.29
C LYS A 131 19.68 -1.40 -1.14
N ILE A 132 18.38 -1.51 -1.43
CA ILE A 132 17.87 -1.78 -2.79
C ILE A 132 18.39 -0.76 -3.79
N ARG A 133 18.39 0.54 -3.42
CA ARG A 133 18.94 1.59 -4.29
C ARG A 133 20.43 1.39 -4.58
N SER A 134 21.22 1.07 -3.55
CA SER A 134 22.65 0.88 -3.68
C SER A 134 22.98 -0.35 -4.54
N ASP A 135 22.25 -1.44 -4.31
CA ASP A 135 22.35 -2.69 -5.08
C ASP A 135 22.00 -2.44 -6.56
N ALA A 136 20.91 -1.72 -6.84
CA ALA A 136 20.51 -1.39 -8.21
C ALA A 136 21.55 -0.50 -8.93
N ILE A 137 22.11 0.49 -8.24
CA ILE A 137 23.18 1.32 -8.80
C ILE A 137 24.42 0.48 -9.12
N LEU A 138 24.80 -0.42 -8.22
CA LEU A 138 25.93 -1.31 -8.42
C LEU A 138 25.71 -2.23 -9.62
N GLU A 139 24.54 -2.87 -9.70
CA GLU A 139 24.17 -3.76 -10.81
C GLU A 139 24.20 -3.02 -12.16
N LEU A 140 23.60 -1.82 -12.23
CA LEU A 140 23.66 -1.01 -13.46
C LEU A 140 25.08 -0.62 -13.84
N ASN A 141 25.94 -0.31 -12.87
CA ASN A 141 27.34 0.03 -13.14
C ASN A 141 28.14 -1.18 -13.64
N LEU A 142 27.89 -2.37 -13.08
CA LEU A 142 28.49 -3.62 -13.54
C LEU A 142 28.04 -3.95 -14.96
N GLU A 143 26.73 -3.89 -15.24
CA GLU A 143 26.20 -4.19 -16.58
C GLU A 143 26.67 -3.17 -17.61
N LYS A 144 26.73 -1.87 -17.24
CA LYS A 144 27.32 -0.83 -18.09
C LYS A 144 28.79 -1.11 -18.42
N SER A 145 29.56 -1.62 -17.46
CA SER A 145 30.97 -1.98 -17.67
C SER A 145 31.09 -3.20 -18.57
N ARG A 146 30.24 -4.22 -18.37
CA ARG A 146 30.16 -5.42 -19.21
C ARG A 146 29.82 -5.08 -20.66
N VAL A 147 28.84 -4.22 -20.88
CA VAL A 147 28.46 -3.75 -22.23
C VAL A 147 29.61 -3.00 -22.90
N LYS A 148 30.34 -2.15 -22.16
CA LYS A 148 31.52 -1.45 -22.70
C LYS A 148 32.63 -2.42 -23.10
N GLU A 149 32.91 -3.42 -22.27
CA GLU A 149 33.92 -4.44 -22.57
C GLU A 149 33.54 -5.25 -23.82
N MET A 150 32.28 -5.70 -23.91
CA MET A 150 31.77 -6.37 -25.11
C MET A 150 31.87 -5.50 -26.37
N TYR A 151 31.54 -4.20 -26.25
CA TYR A 151 31.66 -3.27 -27.37
C TYR A 151 33.12 -3.10 -27.82
N ALA A 152 34.06 -2.97 -26.88
CA ALA A 152 35.49 -2.86 -27.19
C ALA A 152 36.04 -4.14 -27.85
N ASP A 153 35.61 -5.32 -27.40
CA ASP A 153 35.96 -6.60 -28.03
C ASP A 153 35.40 -6.71 -29.46
N HIS A 154 34.15 -6.29 -29.68
CA HIS A 154 33.55 -6.24 -31.01
C HIS A 154 34.28 -5.26 -31.94
N GLU A 155 34.65 -4.08 -31.45
CA GLU A 155 35.42 -3.09 -32.22
C GLU A 155 36.80 -3.64 -32.60
N ARG A 156 37.46 -4.35 -31.67
CA ARG A 156 38.73 -5.03 -31.93
C ARG A 156 38.58 -6.09 -33.03
N LYS A 157 37.60 -6.99 -32.91
CA LYS A 157 37.33 -8.02 -33.93
C LYS A 157 37.01 -7.43 -35.29
N LEU A 158 36.26 -6.32 -35.32
CA LEU A 158 35.93 -5.63 -36.56
C LEU A 158 37.18 -5.01 -37.20
N LEU A 159 38.09 -4.47 -36.39
CA LEU A 159 39.38 -3.96 -36.87
C LEU A 159 40.25 -5.09 -37.41
N GLU A 160 40.36 -6.21 -36.70
CA GLU A 160 41.12 -7.41 -37.13
C GLU A 160 40.57 -7.96 -38.46
N LEU A 161 39.25 -8.09 -38.60
CA LEU A 161 38.62 -8.51 -39.85
C LEU A 161 38.86 -7.52 -40.99
N ARG A 162 38.81 -6.20 -40.69
CA ARG A 162 39.13 -5.17 -41.68
C ARG A 162 40.58 -5.28 -42.15
N THR A 163 41.53 -5.49 -41.23
CA THR A 163 42.95 -5.65 -41.59
C THR A 163 43.16 -6.90 -42.45
N GLU A 164 42.57 -8.04 -42.08
CA GLU A 164 42.64 -9.28 -42.87
C GLU A 164 42.04 -9.10 -44.27
N THR A 165 40.91 -8.40 -44.38
CA THR A 165 40.27 -8.10 -45.68
C THR A 165 41.18 -7.24 -46.58
N VAL A 166 41.87 -6.25 -46.01
CA VAL A 166 42.81 -5.39 -46.75
C VAL A 166 44.04 -6.19 -47.20
N GLU A 167 44.58 -7.04 -46.32
CA GLU A 167 45.71 -7.92 -46.66
C GLU A 167 45.34 -8.85 -47.81
N MET A 168 44.20 -9.55 -47.73
CA MET A 168 43.70 -10.42 -48.80
C MET A 168 43.50 -9.65 -50.11
N HIS A 169 42.92 -8.44 -50.06
CA HIS A 169 42.75 -7.61 -51.26
C HIS A 169 44.09 -7.23 -51.88
N SER A 170 45.09 -6.90 -51.07
CA SER A 170 46.45 -6.56 -51.56
C SER A 170 47.14 -7.77 -52.20
N GLU A 171 46.98 -8.97 -51.63
CA GLU A 171 47.49 -10.20 -52.22
C GLU A 171 46.81 -10.52 -53.55
N GLN A 172 45.48 -10.34 -53.59
CA GLN A 172 44.68 -10.49 -54.80
C GLN A 172 45.14 -9.50 -55.89
N ASP A 173 45.30 -8.22 -55.58
CA ASP A 173 45.78 -7.20 -56.52
C ASP A 173 47.17 -7.55 -57.07
N ARG A 174 48.06 -8.06 -56.23
CA ARG A 174 49.39 -8.52 -56.64
C ARG A 174 49.29 -9.70 -57.60
N ALA A 175 48.45 -10.69 -57.29
CA ALA A 175 48.23 -11.86 -58.16
C ALA A 175 47.60 -11.48 -59.51
N VAL A 176 46.63 -10.55 -59.50
CA VAL A 176 46.02 -9.98 -60.71
C VAL A 176 47.07 -9.25 -61.55
N THR A 177 47.87 -8.38 -60.95
CA THR A 177 48.94 -7.64 -61.65
C THR A 177 49.96 -8.59 -62.28
N GLN A 178 50.40 -9.62 -61.55
CA GLN A 178 51.32 -10.63 -62.10
C GLN A 178 50.71 -11.36 -63.30
N THR A 179 49.41 -11.65 -63.25
CA THR A 179 48.69 -12.31 -64.35
C THR A 179 48.58 -11.40 -65.57
N ILE A 180 48.27 -10.12 -65.37
CA ILE A 180 48.27 -9.10 -66.43
C ILE A 180 49.64 -9.03 -67.11
N MET A 181 50.73 -8.94 -66.34
CA MET A 181 52.09 -8.88 -66.90
C MET A 181 52.45 -10.14 -67.70
N LYS A 182 52.00 -11.33 -67.27
CA LYS A 182 52.19 -12.57 -68.03
C LYS A 182 51.42 -12.53 -69.36
N ILE A 183 50.16 -12.11 -69.32
CA ILE A 183 49.33 -11.95 -70.53
C ILE A 183 49.99 -10.98 -71.50
N ASP A 184 50.46 -9.82 -71.05
CA ASP A 184 51.14 -8.84 -71.90
C ASP A 184 52.41 -9.41 -72.56
N THR A 185 53.19 -10.19 -71.80
CA THR A 185 54.40 -10.85 -72.31
C THR A 185 54.06 -11.91 -73.36
N GLU A 186 53.05 -12.74 -73.10
CA GLU A 186 52.58 -13.74 -74.07
C GLU A 186 52.00 -13.08 -75.33
N VAL A 187 51.23 -12.00 -75.19
CA VAL A 187 50.69 -11.23 -76.32
C VAL A 187 51.82 -10.62 -77.16
N ALA A 188 52.85 -10.04 -76.54
CA ALA A 188 54.03 -9.52 -77.24
C ALA A 188 54.83 -10.65 -77.94
N GLY A 189 54.98 -11.80 -77.27
CA GLY A 189 55.60 -13.00 -77.85
C GLY A 189 54.84 -13.53 -79.06
N LEU A 190 53.51 -13.65 -78.97
CA LEU A 190 52.66 -14.04 -80.08
C LEU A 190 52.73 -13.04 -81.23
N LYS A 191 52.77 -11.73 -80.93
CA LYS A 191 52.91 -10.68 -81.95
C LYS A 191 54.24 -10.77 -82.70
N THR A 192 55.35 -10.96 -82.00
CA THR A 192 56.68 -11.13 -82.62
C THR A 192 56.76 -12.42 -83.44
N MET A 193 56.18 -13.52 -82.95
CA MET A 193 56.07 -14.76 -83.71
C MET A 193 55.23 -14.57 -84.99
N LEU A 194 54.11 -13.84 -84.90
CA LEU A 194 53.27 -13.50 -86.04
C LEU A 194 54.02 -12.64 -87.07
N GLU A 195 54.77 -11.62 -86.63
CA GLU A 195 55.59 -10.77 -87.50
C GLU A 195 56.68 -11.58 -88.19
N SER A 196 57.36 -12.48 -87.46
CA SER A 196 58.34 -13.41 -88.04
C SER A 196 57.70 -14.33 -89.09
N HIS A 197 56.56 -14.93 -88.78
CA HIS A 197 55.84 -15.81 -89.71
C HIS A 197 55.40 -15.05 -90.97
N LYS A 198 54.96 -13.81 -90.84
CA LYS A 198 54.65 -12.93 -91.98
C LYS A 198 55.89 -12.68 -92.85
N LEU A 199 57.03 -12.36 -92.24
CA LEU A 199 58.29 -12.14 -92.97
C LEU A 199 58.77 -13.41 -93.67
N ASP A 200 58.68 -14.57 -93.02
CA ASP A 200 59.08 -15.84 -93.63
C ASP A 200 58.14 -16.21 -94.79
N THR A 201 56.84 -16.00 -94.64
CA THR A 201 55.87 -16.16 -95.75
C THR A 201 56.25 -15.28 -96.95
N ILE A 202 56.63 -14.01 -96.71
CA ILE A 202 57.09 -13.10 -97.78
C ILE A 202 58.39 -13.63 -98.42
N LYS A 203 59.36 -14.11 -97.64
CA LYS A 203 60.62 -14.68 -98.17
C LYS A 203 60.36 -15.94 -99.02
N TYR A 204 59.55 -16.88 -98.53
CA TYR A 204 59.18 -18.09 -99.26
C TYR A 204 58.39 -17.77 -100.54
N LEU A 205 57.51 -16.76 -100.50
CA LEU A 205 56.81 -16.27 -101.68
C LEU A 205 57.79 -15.68 -102.71
N ALA A 206 58.68 -14.78 -102.28
CA ALA A 206 59.69 -14.20 -103.17
C ALA A 206 60.62 -15.27 -103.77
N GLY A 207 61.05 -16.23 -102.95
CA GLY A 207 61.87 -17.36 -103.39
C GLY A 207 61.16 -18.23 -104.42
N SER A 208 59.89 -18.59 -104.19
CA SER A 208 59.11 -19.40 -105.15
C SER A 208 58.84 -18.68 -106.47
N VAL A 209 58.57 -17.37 -106.44
CA VAL A 209 58.43 -16.57 -107.66
C VAL A 209 59.76 -16.51 -108.42
N PHE A 210 60.88 -16.30 -107.71
CA PHE A 210 62.20 -16.26 -108.33
C PHE A 210 62.65 -17.60 -108.90
N THR A 211 62.37 -18.73 -108.22
CA THR A 211 62.64 -20.06 -108.78
C THR A 211 61.75 -20.37 -109.98
N CYS A 212 60.46 -20.00 -109.93
CA CYS A 212 59.56 -20.15 -111.06
C CYS A 212 60.03 -19.32 -112.27
N LEU A 213 60.45 -18.07 -112.06
CA LEU A 213 61.07 -17.22 -113.09
C LEU A 213 62.37 -17.84 -113.62
N THR A 214 63.22 -18.39 -112.76
CA THR A 214 64.49 -19.04 -113.17
C THR A 214 64.22 -20.27 -114.02
N VAL A 215 63.23 -21.09 -113.65
CA VAL A 215 62.80 -22.26 -114.44
C VAL A 215 62.21 -21.81 -115.78
N ALA A 216 61.35 -20.80 -115.80
CA ALA A 216 60.78 -20.25 -117.04
C ALA A 216 61.87 -19.70 -117.98
N LEU A 217 62.87 -18.96 -117.43
CA LEU A 217 64.03 -18.49 -118.19
C LEU A 217 64.93 -19.64 -118.66
N GLY A 218 65.08 -20.70 -117.85
CA GLY A 218 65.79 -21.92 -118.23
C GLY A 218 65.13 -22.64 -119.40
N PHE A 219 63.80 -22.80 -119.37
CA PHE A 219 63.02 -23.34 -120.49
C PHE A 219 63.11 -22.46 -121.74
N TYR A 220 63.02 -21.12 -121.57
CA TYR A 220 63.19 -20.18 -122.67
C TYR A 220 64.57 -20.31 -123.35
N ARG A 221 65.62 -20.63 -122.58
CA ARG A 221 67.00 -20.80 -123.06
C ARG A 221 67.26 -22.12 -123.80
N ILE A 222 66.46 -23.15 -123.58
CA ILE A 222 66.55 -24.45 -124.27
C ILE A 222 65.69 -24.47 -125.55
N TRP A 223 64.69 -23.59 -125.65
CA TRP A 223 63.81 -23.46 -126.81
C TRP A 223 64.34 -22.50 -127.90
N MET A 224 65.46 -21.80 -127.66
CA MET A 224 66.10 -20.87 -128.60
C MET A 224 67.44 -21.42 -129.12
#